data_AF-A0A373V703-F1
#
_entry.id   AF-A0A373V703-F1
#
_cell.length_a   1.000
_cell.length_b   1.000
_cell.length_c   1.000
_cell.angle_alpha   90.00
_cell.angle_beta   90.00
_cell.angle_gamma   90.00
#
_symmetry.space_group_name_H-M   'P 1'
#
loop_
_entity.id
_entity.type
_entity.pdbx_description
1 polymer ?
#
loop_
_entity_poly.entity_id
_entity_poly.type
_entity_poly.pdbx_seq_one_letter_code
_entity_poly.pdbx_strand_id
1 'polypeptide(L)' 'MVKELNARGIATEPVRIDDYTGKKMTFFQDPDGLPLEIHE' A
#
# COMPACT_ATOMS: atom_id res chain seq x y z
N MET A 1 -8.75 -2.69 -0.40
CA MET A 1 -7.64 -2.22 0.45
C MET A 1 -7.29 -0.75 0.23
N VAL A 2 -6.65 -0.37 -0.88
CA VAL A 2 -6.09 1.00 -1.07
C VAL A 2 -7.14 2.12 -0.96
N LYS A 3 -8.30 1.95 -1.60
CA LYS A 3 -9.41 2.92 -1.47
C LYS A 3 -9.89 3.10 -0.03
N GLU A 4 -9.84 2.05 0.78
CA GLU A 4 -10.31 2.07 2.16
C GLU A 4 -9.29 2.75 3.08
N LEU A 5 -8.00 2.53 2.83
CA LEU A 5 -6.91 3.25 3.49
C LEU A 5 -6.98 4.76 3.18
N ASN A 6 -7.12 5.13 1.90
CA ASN A 6 -7.28 6.52 1.51
C ASN A 6 -8.55 7.15 2.13
N ALA A 7 -9.64 6.40 2.24
CA ALA A 7 -10.86 6.86 2.92
C ALA A 7 -10.68 7.08 4.44
N ARG A 8 -9.73 6.36 5.06
CA ARG A 8 -9.33 6.56 6.47
C ARG A 8 -8.28 7.67 6.64
N GLY A 9 -7.92 8.38 5.57
CA GLY A 9 -6.89 9.43 5.60
C GLY A 9 -5.45 8.91 5.55
N ILE A 10 -5.27 7.62 5.25
CA ILE A 10 -3.97 6.97 5.15
C ILE A 10 -3.45 7.15 3.72
N ALA A 11 -2.36 7.90 3.55
CA ALA A 11 -1.72 8.10 2.27
C ALA A 11 -1.03 6.80 1.82
N THR A 12 -1.39 6.33 0.63
CA THR A 12 -0.85 5.12 0.03
C THR A 12 -0.04 5.50 -1.21
N GLU A 13 1.11 4.84 -1.42
CA GLU A 13 1.84 4.94 -2.68
C GLU A 13 1.04 4.30 -3.83
N PRO A 14 1.37 4.63 -5.10
CA PRO A 14 0.79 3.93 -6.24
C PRO A 14 1.07 2.43 -6.17
N VAL A 15 0.04 1.63 -6.42
CA VAL A 15 0.16 0.16 -6.49
C VAL A 15 1.13 -0.20 -7.62
N ARG A 16 2.19 -0.93 -7.26
CA ARG A 16 3.16 -1.52 -8.19
C ARG A 16 2.83 -3.00 -8.40
N ILE A 17 3.32 -3.56 -9.49
CA ILE A 17 3.26 -5.00 -9.72
C ILE A 17 4.68 -5.52 -9.59
N ASP A 18 4.86 -6.54 -8.76
CA ASP A 18 6.14 -7.21 -8.58
C ASP A 18 6.51 -7.98 -9.85
N ASP A 19 7.68 -7.70 -10.42
CA ASP A 19 8.13 -8.29 -11.69
C ASP A 19 8.43 -9.81 -11.59
N TYR A 20 8.67 -10.34 -10.39
CA TYR A 20 9.01 -11.74 -10.18
C TYR A 20 7.77 -12.63 -9.99
N THR A 21 6.71 -12.09 -9.38
CA THR A 21 5.51 -12.82 -8.99
C THR A 21 4.25 -12.36 -9.72
N GLY A 22 4.29 -11.20 -10.37
CA GLY A 22 3.13 -10.57 -11.01
C GLY A 22 2.06 -10.11 -10.00
N LYS A 23 2.39 -10.09 -8.71
CA LYS A 23 1.46 -9.71 -7.64
C LYS A 23 1.45 -8.22 -7.42
N LYS A 24 0.30 -7.69 -6.99
CA LYS A 24 0.18 -6.28 -6.65
C LYS A 24 0.81 -6.04 -5.28
N MET A 25 1.66 -5.02 -5.22
CA MET A 25 2.29 -4.55 -4.01
C MET A 25 2.09 -3.04 -3.86
N THR A 26 1.93 -2.56 -2.64
CA THR A 26 1.86 -1.12 -2.37
C THR A 26 2.46 -0.80 -1.02
N PHE A 27 3.09 0.37 -0.94
CA PHE A 27 3.57 0.91 0.32
C PHE A 27 2.56 1.92 0.87
N PHE A 28 2.50 2.01 2.18
CA PHE A 28 1.73 3.04 2.88
C PHE A 28 2.35 3.31 4.23
N GLN A 29 2.03 4.45 4.81
CA GLN A 29 2.43 4.76 6.19
C GLN A 29 1.21 4.68 7.09
N ASP A 30 1.33 3.96 8.21
CA ASP A 30 0.34 4.02 9.28
C ASP A 30 0.31 5.44 9.90
N PRO A 31 -0.76 5.88 10.58
CA PRO A 31 -0.80 7.13 11.34
C PRO A 31 0.41 7.43 12.22
N ASP A 32 1.13 6.43 12.72
CA ASP A 32 2.38 6.59 13.50
C ASP A 32 3.64 6.83 12.63
N GLY A 33 3.49 6.91 11.31
CA GLY A 33 4.58 7.10 10.34
C GLY A 33 5.37 5.83 10.02
N LEU A 34 4.92 4.66 10.50
CA LEU A 34 5.58 3.39 10.22
C LEU A 34 5.33 2.97 8.77
N PRO A 35 6.38 2.76 7.95
CA PRO A 35 6.23 2.27 6.59
C PRO A 35 5.82 0.79 6.61
N LEU A 36 4.66 0.51 6.02
CA LEU A 36 4.10 -0.83 5.88
C LEU A 36 3.93 -1.16 4.39
N GLU A 37 4.03 -2.45 4.08
CA GLU A 37 3.91 -3.00 2.73
C GLU A 37 2.71 -3.98 2.68
N ILE A 38 1.88 -3.87 1.66
CA ILE A 38 0.79 -4.81 1.38
C ILE A 38 1.11 -5.57 0.11
N HIS A 39 1.15 -6.89 0.20
CA HIS A 39 1.22 -7.82 -0.94
C HIS A 39 -0.11 -8.55 -1.12
N GLU A 40 -0.53 -8.74 -2.37
CA GLU A 40 -1.69 -9.57 -2.77
C GLU A 40 -1.31 -11.05 -2.91
#